data_AF-A0A2H0LEA9-F1
#
_entry.id   AF-A0A2H0LEA9-F1
#
_cell.length_a   1.000
_cell.length_b   1.000
_cell.length_c   1.000
_cell.angle_alpha   90.00
_cell.angle_beta   90.00
_cell.angle_gamma   90.00
#
_symmetry.space_group_name_H-M   'P 1'
#
loop_
_entity.id
_entity.type
_entity.pdbx_description
1 polymer ?
#
loop_
_entity_poly.entity_id
_entity_poly.type
_entity_poly.pdbx_seq_one_letter_code
_entity_poly.pdbx_strand_id
1 'polypeptide(L)'
;MLKGNSDPISRSFRIGCALALLGGAAAWPLFGGAVAFGWIAGAAWNLANLMVLKRLMGLLSEAGEKRTRRPLFFLLALKLGFLYPVGIGLLWSGWAPAIPFAGGFTAVLIGAVAGFLVRLPAVAACD
;
A
#
# COMPACT_ATOMS: atom_id res chain seq x y z
N MET A 1 29.62 -4.86 -10.87
CA MET A 1 28.40 -5.69 -10.94
C MET A 1 27.69 -5.67 -9.59
N LEU A 2 26.84 -4.67 -9.34
CA LEU A 2 25.99 -4.66 -8.14
C LEU A 2 24.75 -5.49 -8.41
N LYS A 3 24.77 -6.71 -7.88
CA LYS A 3 23.74 -7.74 -8.02
C LYS A 3 22.44 -7.22 -7.38
N GLY A 4 21.45 -6.92 -8.22
CA GLY A 4 20.01 -6.85 -7.94
C GLY A 4 19.57 -6.53 -6.50
N ASN A 5 19.86 -5.33 -5.99
CA ASN A 5 19.22 -4.85 -4.77
C ASN A 5 17.82 -4.33 -5.15
N SER A 6 16.84 -5.22 -5.26
CA SER A 6 15.45 -4.84 -5.53
C SER A 6 15.02 -3.78 -4.53
N ASP A 7 14.66 -2.59 -5.01
CA ASP A 7 14.28 -1.44 -4.19
C ASP A 7 13.38 -1.86 -3.02
N PRO A 8 13.57 -1.30 -1.81
CA PRO A 8 12.76 -1.64 -0.64
C PRO A 8 11.26 -1.50 -0.91
N ILE A 9 10.89 -0.59 -1.81
CA ILE A 9 9.50 -0.38 -2.21
C ILE A 9 9.02 -1.45 -3.21
N SER A 10 9.90 -1.93 -4.10
CA SER A 10 9.59 -3.05 -4.99
C SER A 10 9.36 -4.34 -4.20
N ARG A 11 10.15 -4.57 -3.15
CA ARG A 11 9.95 -5.71 -2.24
C ARG A 11 8.66 -5.58 -1.42
N SER A 12 8.39 -4.39 -0.85
CA SER A 12 7.13 -4.13 -0.12
C SER A 12 5.90 -4.30 -1.01
N PHE A 13 5.99 -3.90 -2.28
CA PHE A 13 4.95 -4.12 -3.29
C PHE A 13 4.72 -5.61 -3.57
N ARG A 14 5.80 -6.38 -3.76
CA ARG A 14 5.71 -7.84 -3.97
C ARG A 14 5.13 -8.56 -2.76
N ILE A 15 5.52 -8.17 -1.54
CA ILE A 15 4.95 -8.71 -0.28
C ILE A 15 3.47 -8.36 -0.19
N GLY A 16 3.10 -7.10 -0.50
CA GLY A 16 1.70 -6.67 -0.55
C GLY A 16 0.87 -7.47 -1.55
N CYS A 17 1.37 -7.69 -2.78
CA CYS A 17 0.75 -8.56 -3.78
C CYS A 17 0.62 -10.01 -3.27
N ALA A 18 1.66 -10.55 -2.65
CA ALA A 18 1.63 -11.92 -2.12
C ALA A 18 0.57 -12.06 -1.01
N LEU A 19 0.48 -11.10 -0.09
CA LEU A 19 -0.54 -11.11 0.97
C LEU A 19 -1.96 -10.90 0.42
N ALA A 20 -2.12 -10.11 -0.65
CA ALA A 20 -3.39 -9.94 -1.34
C ALA A 20 -3.88 -11.28 -1.94
N LEU A 21 -2.98 -11.98 -2.65
CA LEU A 21 -3.29 -13.23 -3.33
C LEU A 21 -3.44 -14.40 -2.35
N LEU A 22 -2.55 -14.53 -1.37
CA LEU A 22 -2.61 -15.60 -0.37
C LEU A 22 -3.82 -15.44 0.55
N GLY A 23 -4.11 -14.21 1.00
CA GLY A 23 -5.30 -13.95 1.81
C GLY A 23 -6.59 -14.15 1.03
N GLY A 24 -6.66 -13.73 -0.25
CA GLY A 24 -7.81 -14.00 -1.12
C GLY A 24 -8.00 -15.50 -1.41
N ALA A 25 -6.92 -16.22 -1.72
CA ALA A 25 -6.94 -17.66 -2.00
C ALA A 25 -7.31 -18.50 -0.77
N ALA A 26 -6.88 -18.09 0.43
CA ALA A 26 -7.26 -18.74 1.68
C ALA A 26 -8.70 -18.41 2.10
N ALA A 27 -9.15 -17.17 1.84
CA ALA A 27 -10.50 -16.74 2.16
C ALA A 27 -11.57 -17.37 1.26
N TRP A 28 -11.23 -17.67 0.00
CA TRP A 28 -12.15 -18.21 -0.99
C TRP A 28 -12.85 -19.52 -0.55
N PRO A 29 -12.13 -20.58 -0.12
CA PRO A 29 -12.77 -21.83 0.30
C PRO A 29 -13.42 -21.74 1.69
N LEU A 30 -13.00 -20.80 2.54
CA LEU A 30 -13.45 -20.72 3.92
C LEU A 30 -14.70 -19.83 4.11
N PHE A 31 -14.83 -18.79 3.30
CA PHE A 31 -15.83 -17.73 3.53
C PHE A 31 -16.57 -17.31 2.24
N GLY A 32 -16.26 -17.93 1.11
CA GLY A 32 -16.91 -17.69 -0.18
C GLY A 32 -16.34 -16.50 -0.96
N GLY A 33 -16.81 -16.37 -2.21
CA GLY A 33 -16.23 -15.44 -3.19
C GLY A 33 -16.34 -13.96 -2.83
N ALA A 34 -17.39 -13.55 -2.11
CA ALA A 34 -17.58 -12.15 -1.69
C ALA A 34 -16.51 -11.70 -0.68
N VAL A 35 -16.10 -12.59 0.24
CA VAL A 35 -15.07 -12.30 1.24
C VAL A 35 -13.68 -12.24 0.60
N ALA A 36 -13.38 -13.19 -0.29
CA ALA A 36 -12.14 -13.17 -1.05
C ALA A 36 -12.03 -11.94 -1.98
N PHE A 37 -13.14 -11.56 -2.63
CA PHE A 37 -13.20 -10.35 -3.44
C PHE A 37 -12.96 -9.10 -2.59
N GLY A 38 -13.62 -8.99 -1.43
CA GLY A 38 -13.39 -7.86 -0.51
C GLY A 38 -11.93 -7.75 -0.09
N TRP A 39 -11.29 -8.88 0.25
CA TRP A 39 -9.87 -8.91 0.58
C TRP A 39 -9.00 -8.40 -0.57
N ILE A 40 -9.19 -8.94 -1.77
CA ILE A 40 -8.40 -8.56 -2.94
C ILE A 40 -8.64 -7.09 -3.30
N ALA A 41 -9.88 -6.61 -3.25
CA ALA A 41 -10.25 -5.23 -3.53
C ALA A 41 -9.61 -4.26 -2.53
N GLY A 42 -9.67 -4.56 -1.23
CA GLY A 42 -9.04 -3.76 -0.19
C GLY A 42 -7.51 -3.75 -0.30
N ALA A 43 -6.92 -4.91 -0.60
CA ALA A 43 -5.48 -5.03 -0.80
C ALA A 43 -5.01 -4.25 -2.04
N ALA A 44 -5.72 -4.39 -3.17
CA ALA A 44 -5.42 -3.66 -4.41
C ALA A 44 -5.56 -2.14 -4.22
N TRP A 45 -6.59 -1.71 -3.49
CA TRP A 45 -6.78 -0.31 -3.10
C TRP A 45 -5.54 0.21 -2.33
N ASN A 46 -5.10 -0.51 -1.30
CA ASN A 46 -3.92 -0.08 -0.53
C ASN A 46 -2.63 -0.12 -1.34
N LEU A 47 -2.47 -1.09 -2.24
CA LEU A 47 -1.31 -1.20 -3.11
C LEU A 47 -1.19 0.01 -4.05
N ALA A 48 -2.30 0.42 -4.66
CA ALA A 48 -2.37 1.63 -5.49
C ALA A 48 -2.00 2.87 -4.67
N ASN A 49 -2.43 2.93 -3.40
CA ASN A 49 -2.06 4.03 -2.51
C ASN A 49 -0.57 4.09 -2.26
N LEU A 50 0.07 2.96 -1.97
CA LEU A 50 1.51 2.91 -1.76
C LEU A 50 2.29 3.32 -3.03
N MET A 51 1.85 2.92 -4.22
CA MET A 51 2.49 3.31 -5.49
C MET A 51 2.46 4.82 -5.72
N VAL A 52 1.29 5.44 -5.54
CA VAL A 52 1.16 6.88 -5.73
C VAL A 52 1.91 7.63 -4.64
N LEU A 53 1.94 7.12 -3.41
CA LEU A 53 2.71 7.73 -2.31
C LEU A 53 4.22 7.68 -2.61
N LYS A 54 4.72 6.54 -3.12
CA LYS A 54 6.11 6.41 -3.61
C LYS A 54 6.42 7.47 -4.66
N ARG A 55 5.58 7.60 -5.70
CA ARG A 55 5.83 8.58 -6.78
C ARG A 55 5.87 10.00 -6.24
N LEU A 56 4.93 10.37 -5.38
CA LEU A 56 4.90 11.71 -4.78
C LEU A 56 6.11 11.97 -3.88
N MET A 57 6.52 11.00 -3.07
CA MET A 57 7.72 11.12 -2.24
C MET A 57 8.99 11.24 -3.08
N GLY A 58 9.11 10.50 -4.19
CA GLY A 58 10.23 10.62 -5.12
C GLY A 58 10.32 12.01 -5.74
N LEU A 59 9.20 12.54 -6.23
CA LEU A 59 9.12 13.91 -6.73
C LEU A 59 9.47 14.95 -5.65
N LEU A 60 9.08 14.70 -4.40
CA LEU A 60 9.42 15.56 -3.25
C LEU A 60 10.92 15.54 -2.92
N SER A 61 11.58 14.39 -3.04
CA SER A 61 13.04 14.27 -2.84
C SER A 61 13.84 14.92 -3.96
N GLU A 62 13.34 14.90 -5.19
CA GLU A 62 13.98 15.52 -6.36
C GLU A 62 13.70 17.03 -6.47
N ALA A 63 12.63 17.51 -5.85
CA ALA A 63 12.31 18.93 -5.81
C ALA A 63 13.34 19.69 -4.95
N GLY A 64 14.35 20.26 -5.61
CA GLY A 64 15.37 21.11 -4.98
C GLY A 64 14.82 22.45 -4.44
N GLU A 65 13.74 22.98 -5.02
CA GLU A 65 13.15 24.26 -4.62
C GLU A 65 11.91 24.11 -3.73
N LYS A 66 11.82 24.94 -2.68
CA LYS A 66 10.65 25.04 -1.78
C LYS A 66 9.34 25.33 -2.53
N ARG A 67 9.40 26.04 -3.66
CA ARG A 67 8.21 26.46 -4.44
C ARG A 67 7.55 25.27 -5.15
N THR A 68 8.34 24.28 -5.58
CA THR A 68 7.87 23.03 -6.21
C THR A 68 7.43 21.98 -5.20
N ARG A 69 7.93 22.03 -3.95
CA ARG A 69 7.50 21.13 -2.86
C ARG A 69 6.08 21.40 -2.36
N ARG A 70 5.66 22.67 -2.33
CA ARG A 70 4.32 23.07 -1.82
C ARG A 70 3.15 22.40 -2.57
N PRO A 71 3.09 22.40 -3.92
CA PRO A 71 2.03 21.70 -4.64
C PRO A 71 2.11 20.18 -4.48
N LEU A 72 3.30 19.60 -4.34
CA LEU A 72 3.46 18.16 -4.06
C LEU A 72 2.93 17.78 -2.67
N PHE A 73 3.17 18.60 -1.65
CA PHE A 73 2.54 18.43 -0.33
C PHE A 73 1.02 18.55 -0.40
N PHE A 74 0.51 19.51 -1.16
CA PHE A 74 -0.93 19.67 -1.35
C PHE A 74 -1.55 18.46 -2.06
N LEU A 75 -0.89 17.92 -3.08
CA LEU A 75 -1.29 16.67 -3.75
C LEU A 75 -1.24 15.46 -2.81
N LEU A 76 -0.25 15.39 -1.92
CA LEU A 76 -0.15 14.34 -0.90
C LEU A 76 -1.33 14.42 0.09
N ALA A 77 -1.63 15.63 0.58
CA ALA A 77 -2.73 15.89 1.50
C ALA A 77 -4.10 15.66 0.83
N LEU A 78 -4.28 16.15 -0.40
CA LEU A 78 -5.48 15.95 -1.21
C LEU A 78 -5.70 14.47 -1.47
N LYS A 79 -4.63 13.72 -1.75
CA LYS A 79 -4.71 12.28 -1.93
C LYS A 79 -5.19 11.58 -0.67
N LEU A 80 -4.65 11.90 0.50
CA LEU A 80 -5.14 11.37 1.77
C LEU A 80 -6.63 11.74 2.01
N GLY A 81 -7.01 12.95 1.64
CA GLY A 81 -8.39 13.45 1.72
C GLY A 81 -9.36 12.79 0.73
N PHE A 82 -8.93 12.38 -0.46
CA PHE A 82 -9.74 11.64 -1.45
C PHE A 82 -9.76 10.13 -1.20
N LEU A 83 -8.74 9.62 -0.52
CA LEU A 83 -8.57 8.19 -0.23
C LEU A 83 -9.64 7.63 0.69
N TYR A 84 -9.95 8.37 1.75
CA TYR A 84 -10.95 7.97 2.73
C TYR A 84 -12.37 7.97 2.17
N PRO A 85 -12.84 9.01 1.45
CA PRO A 85 -14.16 9.02 0.82
C PRO A 85 -14.35 7.90 -0.19
N VAL A 86 -13.35 7.59 -1.03
CA VAL A 86 -13.47 6.51 -2.01
C VAL A 86 -13.45 5.14 -1.32
N GLY A 87 -12.63 4.95 -0.29
CA GLY A 87 -12.69 3.77 0.56
C GLY A 87 -14.04 3.59 1.25
N ILE A 88 -14.62 4.67 1.79
CA ILE A 88 -15.96 4.69 2.40
C ILE A 88 -17.04 4.39 1.35
N GLY A 89 -16.94 4.98 0.15
CA GLY A 89 -17.87 4.71 -0.95
C GLY A 89 -17.83 3.26 -1.42
N LEU A 90 -16.65 2.64 -1.48
CA LEU A 90 -16.49 1.21 -1.77
C LEU A 90 -17.06 0.31 -0.66
N LEU A 91 -16.98 0.74 0.60
CA LEU A 91 -17.60 0.04 1.73
C LEU A 91 -19.13 0.15 1.70
N TRP A 92 -19.65 1.31 1.29
CA TRP A 92 -21.08 1.60 1.22
C TRP A 92 -21.77 1.13 -0.07
N SER A 93 -21.02 0.82 -1.13
CA SER A 93 -21.59 0.33 -2.39
C SER A 93 -22.20 -1.07 -2.27
N GLY A 94 -21.83 -1.83 -1.21
CA GLY A 94 -22.28 -3.20 -0.99
C GLY A 94 -21.61 -4.24 -1.91
N TRP A 95 -20.62 -3.84 -2.70
CA TRP A 95 -19.93 -4.74 -3.65
C TRP A 95 -19.02 -5.75 -2.96
N ALA A 96 -18.57 -5.43 -1.74
CA ALA A 96 -17.75 -6.30 -0.91
C ALA A 96 -18.13 -6.10 0.56
N PRO A 97 -18.04 -7.16 1.40
CA PRO A 97 -18.25 -6.99 2.83
C PRO A 97 -17.12 -6.11 3.42
N ALA A 98 -17.50 -5.21 4.31
CA ALA A 98 -16.61 -4.17 4.84
C ALA A 98 -15.38 -4.73 5.58
N ILE A 99 -15.58 -5.79 6.35
CA ILE A 99 -14.54 -6.43 7.17
C ILE A 99 -13.42 -7.04 6.29
N PRO A 100 -13.71 -7.89 5.28
CA PRO A 100 -12.70 -8.39 4.35
C PRO A 100 -11.96 -7.28 3.60
N PHE A 101 -12.66 -6.21 3.20
CA PHE A 101 -12.04 -5.05 2.56
C PHE A 101 -11.02 -4.37 3.46
N ALA A 102 -11.41 -4.06 4.70
CA ALA A 102 -10.49 -3.52 5.69
C ALA A 102 -9.34 -4.49 6.01
N GLY A 103 -9.61 -5.80 6.04
CA GLY A 103 -8.61 -6.86 6.26
C GLY A 103 -7.54 -6.88 5.17
N GLY A 104 -7.95 -6.94 3.91
CA GLY A 104 -7.03 -6.91 2.77
C GLY A 104 -6.22 -5.62 2.69
N PHE A 105 -6.85 -4.47 2.95
CA PHE A 105 -6.17 -3.18 3.05
C PHE A 105 -5.08 -3.21 4.12
N THR A 106 -5.43 -3.63 5.33
CA THR A 106 -4.53 -3.65 6.49
C THR A 106 -3.38 -4.64 6.31
N ALA A 107 -3.63 -5.80 5.70
CA ALA A 107 -2.60 -6.81 5.43
C ALA A 107 -1.47 -6.25 4.57
N VAL A 108 -1.79 -5.48 3.53
CA VAL A 108 -0.78 -4.82 2.67
C VAL A 108 0.02 -3.78 3.46
N LEU A 109 -0.63 -3.06 4.39
CA LEU A 109 0.04 -2.07 5.23
C LEU A 109 1.04 -2.74 6.19
N ILE A 110 0.62 -3.80 6.87
CA ILE A 110 1.47 -4.60 7.76
C ILE A 110 2.64 -5.20 6.98
N GLY A 111 2.39 -5.76 5.80
CA GLY A 111 3.45 -6.31 4.95
C GLY A 111 4.48 -5.26 4.51
N ALA A 112 4.03 -4.06 4.18
CA ALA A 112 4.90 -2.94 3.83
C ALA A 112 5.74 -2.47 5.04
N VAL A 113 5.12 -2.37 6.22
CA VAL A 113 5.82 -2.00 7.47
C VAL A 113 6.83 -3.08 7.86
N ALA A 114 6.46 -4.36 7.83
CA ALA A 114 7.37 -5.47 8.11
C ALA A 114 8.57 -5.48 7.15
N GLY A 115 8.33 -5.26 5.85
CA GLY A 115 9.38 -5.13 4.85
C GLY A 115 10.33 -3.94 5.09
N PHE A 116 9.84 -2.86 5.71
CA PHE A 116 10.64 -1.70 6.08
C PHE A 116 11.43 -1.92 7.39
N LEU A 117 10.79 -2.45 8.44
CA LEU A 117 11.40 -2.68 9.75
C LEU A 117 12.58 -3.68 9.69
N VAL A 118 12.51 -4.68 8.82
CA VAL A 118 13.61 -5.63 8.59
C VAL A 118 14.91 -4.95 8.09
N ARG A 119 14.85 -3.71 7.59
CA ARG A 119 16.03 -2.94 7.16
C ARG A 119 16.60 -1.95 8.19
N LEU A 120 15.89 -1.63 9.28
CA LEU A 120 16.44 -0.75 10.33
C LEU A 120 17.77 -1.26 10.92
N PRO A 121 17.97 -2.57 11.21
CA PRO A 121 19.26 -3.03 11.72
C PRO A 121 20.40 -2.97 10.70
N ALA A 122 20.11 -2.85 9.39
CA ALA A 122 21.13 -2.74 8.35
C ALA A 122 21.57 -1.28 8.09
N VAL A 123 20.76 -0.29 8.44
CA VAL A 123 21.13 1.14 8.32
C VAL A 123 21.83 1.62 9.59
N ALA A 124 21.40 1.15 10.77
CA ALA A 124 22.04 1.49 12.04
C ALA A 124 23.42 0.85 12.26
N ALA A 125 23.83 -0.10 11.41
CA ALA A 125 25.15 -0.74 11.46
C ALA A 125 26.19 -0.08 10.53
N CYS A 126 25.83 1.04 9.89
CA CYS A 126 26.72 1.83 9.05
C CYS A 126 27.11 3.19 9.68
N ASP A 127 26.75 3.41 10.95
CA ASP A 127 27.23 4.53 11.76
C ASP A 127 28.33 4.07 12.73
#